data_AF-A0A357UZV4-F1
#
_entry.id   AF-A0A357UZV4-F1
#
_cell.length_a   1.000
_cell.length_b   1.000
_cell.length_c   1.000
_cell.angle_alpha   90.00
_cell.angle_beta   90.00
_cell.angle_gamma   90.00
#
_symmetry.space_group_name_H-M   'P 1'
#
loop_
_entity.id
_entity.type
_entity.pdbx_description
1 polymer ?
#
loop_
_entity_poly.entity_id
_entity_poly.type
_entity_poly.pdbx_seq_one_letter_code
_entity_poly.pdbx_strand_id
1 'polypeptide(L)'
;MLDQQDDGGQGALNSSSTIEAPIAPDELGHAELTPSGAFEAGSWQTFTLVYTCGKYGMDDSASMRVCFRFASDQSRPQFDDPKWRNYTTVVASNNAVLETRYDPKGNVRPWDRALYIKVVKGFMKEGDTITITFGETSGGSQGMRMQTFCEDSLEFRVLVDPIATANYQALPVQPVIRIVPGKPVTFAAVVPTARCPGETFDLKIKGEDTWGNPSDQCDVTYKVKSSRPVNGLPDSVTLAPGAFATIVEGLSVDAPGLVDIWFEDASGTEVFRANPLCIQKDLELKPYWVDLHGQSEETIGTGSARAFFEFARDRAFVDAAGHQGNDFQITKGFWSHLDNLCEEFDEPGKFLTPLGYEWSGNTALGGDRNMFYPSKDRVIRRSSHALIEDKSDLSTDCNTA
;
A
#
# COMPACT_ATOMS: atom_id res chain seq x y z
N MET A 1 52.94 18.65 -22.89
CA MET A 1 53.31 17.25 -23.14
C MET A 1 53.68 16.64 -21.80
N LEU A 2 53.00 15.53 -21.47
CA LEU A 2 53.30 14.56 -20.40
C LEU A 2 53.12 15.10 -18.96
N ASP A 3 52.40 14.46 -18.04
CA ASP A 3 51.82 13.13 -18.01
C ASP A 3 50.63 13.09 -17.04
N GLN A 4 49.63 12.27 -17.40
CA GLN A 4 48.68 11.68 -16.46
C GLN A 4 49.45 10.70 -15.55
N GLN A 5 49.28 10.83 -14.24
CA GLN A 5 49.44 9.70 -13.31
C GLN A 5 48.31 9.77 -12.28
N ASP A 6 47.28 8.98 -12.58
CA ASP A 6 46.81 7.88 -11.73
C ASP A 6 46.86 8.11 -10.20
N ASP A 7 45.69 8.39 -9.62
CA ASP A 7 45.32 8.01 -8.27
C ASP A 7 44.11 7.06 -8.29
N GLY A 8 44.19 6.04 -9.14
CA GLY A 8 43.45 4.80 -8.94
C GLY A 8 43.77 4.17 -7.58
N GLY A 9 42.72 3.75 -6.86
CA GLY A 9 42.80 2.57 -6.00
C GLY A 9 42.46 2.70 -4.52
N GLN A 10 42.25 3.90 -3.94
CA GLN A 10 41.90 3.99 -2.50
C GLN A 10 40.73 4.91 -2.15
N GLY A 11 40.26 5.78 -3.06
CA GLY A 11 39.15 6.71 -2.76
C GLY A 11 37.79 6.03 -2.56
N ALA A 12 37.54 4.89 -3.22
CA ALA A 12 36.25 4.20 -3.18
C ALA A 12 36.04 3.32 -1.92
N LEU A 13 37.10 3.07 -1.13
CA LEU A 13 37.07 2.11 -0.02
C LEU A 13 36.84 2.75 1.37
N ASN A 14 36.75 4.08 1.46
CA ASN A 14 36.50 4.76 2.73
C ASN A 14 35.00 4.93 3.05
N SER A 15 34.11 4.67 2.09
CA SER A 15 32.66 4.63 2.33
C SER A 15 32.13 3.23 2.03
N SER A 16 31.53 2.58 3.04
CA SER A 16 30.74 1.36 2.87
C SER A 16 29.38 1.66 2.21
N SER A 17 29.36 2.60 1.26
CA SER A 17 28.18 3.11 0.57
C SER A 17 27.84 2.21 -0.63
N THR A 18 26.56 1.98 -0.86
CA THR A 18 26.05 1.29 -2.05
C THR A 18 26.33 2.10 -3.32
N ILE A 19 26.54 1.42 -4.45
CA ILE A 19 26.68 2.02 -5.78
C ILE A 19 25.37 1.73 -6.53
N GLU A 20 24.75 2.75 -7.12
CA GLU A 20 23.36 2.69 -7.62
C GLU A 20 23.14 1.65 -8.75
N ALA A 21 24.10 1.50 -9.66
CA ALA A 21 23.99 0.56 -10.78
C ALA A 21 25.38 0.06 -11.24
N PRO A 22 26.06 -0.77 -10.44
CA PRO A 22 27.39 -1.29 -10.79
C PRO A 22 27.39 -2.23 -12.00
N ILE A 23 26.25 -2.86 -12.31
CA ILE A 23 26.08 -3.82 -13.41
C ILE A 23 25.08 -3.25 -14.41
N ALA A 24 25.34 -3.42 -15.71
CA ALA A 24 24.42 -2.98 -16.75
C ALA A 24 23.06 -3.72 -16.61
N PRO A 25 21.91 -3.03 -16.74
CA PRO A 25 20.61 -3.63 -16.45
C PRO A 25 20.29 -4.92 -17.23
N ASP A 26 20.75 -5.02 -18.48
CA ASP A 26 20.60 -6.19 -19.36
C ASP A 26 21.51 -7.37 -18.98
N GLU A 27 22.53 -7.14 -18.13
CA GLU A 27 23.47 -8.16 -17.66
C GLU A 27 23.06 -8.79 -16.31
N LEU A 28 22.04 -8.23 -15.63
CA LEU A 28 21.59 -8.70 -14.30
C LEU A 28 20.81 -10.02 -14.34
N GLY A 29 20.24 -10.39 -15.49
CA GLY A 29 19.28 -11.48 -15.59
C GLY A 29 17.83 -11.00 -15.44
N HIS A 30 16.92 -11.93 -15.21
CA HIS A 30 15.48 -11.63 -15.12
C HIS A 30 14.76 -12.58 -14.17
N ALA A 31 13.57 -12.19 -13.72
CA ALA A 31 12.71 -13.02 -12.89
C ALA A 31 11.29 -13.08 -13.45
N GLU A 32 10.69 -14.26 -13.39
CA GLU A 32 9.31 -14.51 -13.79
C GLU A 32 8.51 -15.09 -12.61
N LEU A 33 7.23 -14.73 -12.49
CA LEU A 33 6.35 -15.19 -11.43
C LEU A 33 5.13 -15.88 -12.03
N THR A 34 4.81 -17.08 -11.55
CA THR A 34 3.62 -17.84 -11.95
C THR A 34 2.88 -18.37 -10.71
N PRO A 35 1.55 -18.23 -10.62
CA PRO A 35 0.68 -17.52 -11.54
C PRO A 35 0.85 -15.99 -11.45
N SER A 36 0.60 -15.30 -12.56
CA SER A 36 0.51 -13.83 -12.61
C SER A 36 -0.96 -13.39 -12.68
N GLY A 37 -1.25 -12.13 -12.37
CA GLY A 37 -2.59 -11.56 -12.55
C GLY A 37 -3.17 -10.98 -11.28
N ALA A 38 -4.46 -11.24 -11.03
CA ALA A 38 -5.21 -10.70 -9.89
C ALA A 38 -5.63 -11.82 -8.94
N PHE A 39 -5.47 -11.59 -7.64
CA PHE A 39 -5.77 -12.55 -6.58
C PHE A 39 -6.63 -11.88 -5.51
N GLU A 40 -7.58 -12.62 -4.95
CA GLU A 40 -8.48 -12.09 -3.93
C GLU A 40 -7.71 -11.76 -2.62
N ALA A 41 -8.05 -10.64 -1.99
CA ALA A 41 -7.50 -10.23 -0.70
C ALA A 41 -7.62 -11.33 0.35
N GLY A 42 -6.52 -11.63 1.03
CA GLY A 42 -6.44 -12.68 2.04
C GLY A 42 -6.61 -14.12 1.53
N SER A 43 -6.73 -14.35 0.21
CA SER A 43 -6.79 -15.69 -0.37
C SER A 43 -5.47 -16.44 -0.22
N TRP A 44 -5.53 -17.77 -0.32
CA TRP A 44 -4.37 -18.66 -0.25
C TRP A 44 -3.87 -19.01 -1.64
N GLN A 45 -2.58 -18.78 -1.88
CA GLN A 45 -1.96 -18.95 -3.19
C GLN A 45 -0.64 -19.73 -3.09
N THR A 46 -0.22 -20.32 -4.20
CA THR A 46 1.14 -20.84 -4.40
C THR A 46 1.75 -20.09 -5.57
N PHE A 47 2.93 -19.51 -5.38
CA PHE A 47 3.66 -18.80 -6.43
C PHE A 47 5.02 -19.42 -6.64
N THR A 48 5.39 -19.60 -7.91
CA THR A 48 6.73 -19.95 -8.35
C THR A 48 7.39 -18.71 -8.94
N LEU A 49 8.43 -18.21 -8.29
CA LEU A 49 9.33 -17.19 -8.83
C LEU A 49 10.58 -17.88 -9.36
N VAL A 50 10.90 -17.70 -10.64
CA VAL A 50 12.12 -18.21 -11.27
C VAL A 50 13.01 -17.04 -11.61
N TYR A 51 14.17 -16.94 -10.96
CA TYR A 51 15.23 -16.03 -11.35
C TYR A 51 16.21 -16.77 -12.27
N THR A 52 16.47 -16.21 -13.45
CA THR A 52 17.47 -16.68 -14.41
C THR A 52 18.69 -15.79 -14.32
N CYS A 53 19.85 -16.39 -14.03
CA CYS A 53 21.11 -15.66 -13.86
C CYS A 53 21.50 -14.93 -15.15
N GLY A 54 21.89 -13.66 -15.03
CA GLY A 54 22.46 -12.89 -16.12
C GLY A 54 23.91 -13.24 -16.44
N LYS A 55 24.59 -12.36 -17.17
CA LYS A 55 25.94 -12.54 -17.72
C LYS A 55 26.97 -13.07 -16.71
N TYR A 56 26.92 -12.59 -15.48
CA TYR A 56 27.90 -12.92 -14.44
C TYR A 56 27.57 -14.19 -13.66
N GLY A 57 26.40 -14.80 -13.86
CA GLY A 57 25.99 -15.93 -13.03
C GLY A 57 25.73 -15.51 -11.57
N MET A 58 26.04 -16.41 -10.64
CA MET A 58 26.10 -16.15 -9.19
C MET A 58 27.32 -16.91 -8.63
N ASP A 59 28.37 -16.19 -8.21
CA ASP A 59 29.60 -16.81 -7.70
C ASP A 59 29.42 -17.41 -6.28
N ASP A 60 30.45 -18.06 -5.75
CA ASP A 60 30.49 -18.43 -4.34
C ASP A 60 30.24 -17.19 -3.46
N SER A 61 29.37 -17.36 -2.47
CA SER A 61 28.90 -16.28 -1.59
C SER A 61 28.06 -15.18 -2.25
N ALA A 62 27.77 -15.24 -3.54
CA ALA A 62 26.80 -14.37 -4.19
C ALA A 62 25.40 -14.59 -3.60
N SER A 63 24.54 -13.56 -3.71
CA SER A 63 23.23 -13.62 -3.07
C SER A 63 22.16 -12.80 -3.80
N MET A 64 20.90 -13.15 -3.54
CA MET A 64 19.74 -12.41 -4.01
C MET A 64 18.75 -12.17 -2.87
N ARG A 65 17.86 -11.19 -3.06
CA ARG A 65 16.77 -10.86 -2.17
C ARG A 65 15.46 -10.80 -2.95
N VAL A 66 14.40 -11.35 -2.38
CA VAL A 66 13.02 -11.02 -2.78
C VAL A 66 12.41 -10.21 -1.64
N CYS A 67 12.17 -8.94 -1.90
CA CYS A 67 11.73 -7.96 -0.91
C CYS A 67 10.26 -7.62 -1.09
N PHE A 68 9.59 -7.40 0.04
CA PHE A 68 8.21 -6.93 0.13
C PHE A 68 8.17 -5.63 0.93
N ARG A 69 7.13 -4.83 0.69
CA ARG A 69 6.92 -3.59 1.44
C ARG A 69 6.70 -3.87 2.92
N PHE A 70 7.05 -2.88 3.75
CA PHE A 70 6.76 -2.85 5.17
C PHE A 70 5.26 -2.98 5.44
N ALA A 71 4.45 -2.21 4.72
CA ALA A 71 2.99 -2.20 4.81
C ALA A 71 2.42 -3.43 4.09
N SER A 72 2.42 -4.58 4.78
CA SER A 72 1.75 -5.80 4.34
C SER A 72 1.54 -6.74 5.52
N ASP A 73 0.40 -7.41 5.56
CA ASP A 73 0.08 -8.47 6.52
C ASP A 73 0.09 -9.87 5.88
N GLN A 74 0.63 -10.00 4.66
CA GLN A 74 0.81 -11.29 4.01
C GLN A 74 1.61 -12.27 4.88
N SER A 75 1.36 -13.57 4.71
CA SER A 75 2.08 -14.60 5.46
C SER A 75 3.59 -14.57 5.18
N ARG A 76 4.40 -14.83 6.20
CA ARG A 76 5.88 -14.82 6.09
C ARG A 76 6.40 -16.15 5.54
N PRO A 77 7.34 -16.15 4.57
CA PRO A 77 8.04 -17.35 4.13
C PRO A 77 8.70 -18.08 5.30
N GLN A 78 8.66 -19.41 5.27
CA GLN A 78 9.35 -20.29 6.22
C GLN A 78 9.78 -21.59 5.54
N PHE A 79 10.80 -22.28 6.07
CA PHE A 79 11.48 -23.39 5.39
C PHE A 79 11.47 -24.71 6.20
N ASP A 80 10.81 -24.73 7.35
CA ASP A 80 10.97 -25.80 8.35
C ASP A 80 9.77 -26.75 8.41
N ASP A 81 8.55 -26.22 8.39
CA ASP A 81 7.33 -27.02 8.56
C ASP A 81 6.52 -27.09 7.25
N PRO A 82 6.55 -28.21 6.52
CA PRO A 82 5.83 -28.34 5.25
C PRO A 82 4.30 -28.30 5.37
N LYS A 83 3.75 -28.34 6.59
CA LYS A 83 2.31 -28.19 6.87
C LYS A 83 1.92 -26.78 7.28
N TRP A 84 2.88 -25.94 7.68
CA TRP A 84 2.58 -24.58 8.13
C TRP A 84 2.41 -23.64 6.95
N ARG A 85 1.63 -22.56 7.15
CA ARG A 85 1.38 -21.55 6.12
C ARG A 85 2.68 -20.98 5.56
N ASN A 86 2.64 -20.67 4.26
CA ASN A 86 3.75 -20.15 3.47
C ASN A 86 5.06 -20.96 3.59
N TYR A 87 4.95 -22.29 3.67
CA TYR A 87 6.10 -23.16 3.45
C TYR A 87 6.72 -22.83 2.09
N THR A 88 8.02 -22.55 2.09
CA THR A 88 8.73 -22.03 0.94
C THR A 88 9.90 -22.94 0.63
N THR A 89 10.05 -23.31 -0.64
CA THR A 89 11.19 -24.08 -1.12
C THR A 89 12.03 -23.25 -2.08
N VAL A 90 13.33 -23.48 -2.10
CA VAL A 90 14.27 -22.79 -2.99
C VAL A 90 15.24 -23.81 -3.57
N VAL A 91 15.38 -23.84 -4.90
CA VAL A 91 16.18 -24.84 -5.62
C VAL A 91 17.02 -24.17 -6.70
N ALA A 92 18.31 -24.50 -6.75
CA ALA A 92 19.18 -24.15 -7.87
C ALA A 92 19.13 -25.23 -8.97
N SER A 93 19.08 -24.82 -10.25
CA SER A 93 19.04 -25.72 -11.41
C SER A 93 20.27 -26.64 -11.53
N ASN A 94 21.39 -26.24 -10.93
CA ASN A 94 22.70 -26.87 -11.12
C ASN A 94 23.25 -27.55 -9.85
N ASN A 95 22.41 -27.73 -8.82
CA ASN A 95 22.76 -28.30 -7.51
C ASN A 95 23.72 -27.44 -6.65
N ALA A 96 23.88 -26.14 -6.94
CA ALA A 96 24.48 -25.21 -5.98
C ALA A 96 23.71 -25.28 -4.64
N VAL A 97 24.44 -25.27 -3.53
CA VAL A 97 23.83 -25.28 -2.20
C VAL A 97 23.47 -23.85 -1.81
N LEU A 98 22.21 -23.66 -1.42
CA LEU A 98 21.66 -22.36 -1.07
C LEU A 98 21.41 -22.29 0.44
N GLU A 99 21.84 -21.19 1.06
CA GLU A 99 21.38 -20.78 2.39
C GLU A 99 20.20 -19.83 2.21
N THR A 100 19.11 -20.09 2.94
CA THR A 100 17.88 -19.29 2.88
C THR A 100 17.48 -18.79 4.24
N ARG A 101 17.09 -17.52 4.34
CA ARG A 101 16.48 -16.95 5.56
C ARG A 101 15.47 -15.87 5.23
N TYR A 102 14.51 -15.67 6.11
CA TYR A 102 13.59 -14.53 6.03
C TYR A 102 13.94 -13.50 7.12
N ASP A 103 14.09 -12.25 6.72
CA ASP A 103 14.48 -11.14 7.60
C ASP A 103 13.48 -9.99 7.48
N PRO A 104 12.68 -9.70 8.53
CA PRO A 104 11.71 -8.59 8.51
C PRO A 104 12.33 -7.19 8.34
N LYS A 105 13.66 -7.05 8.49
CA LYS A 105 14.42 -5.82 8.30
C LYS A 105 15.69 -6.07 7.48
N GLY A 106 15.63 -7.02 6.55
CA GLY A 106 16.77 -7.45 5.74
C GLY A 106 17.15 -6.53 4.59
N ASN A 107 16.43 -5.43 4.37
CA ASN A 107 16.69 -4.49 3.28
C ASN A 107 16.23 -3.05 3.61
N VAL A 108 16.49 -2.10 2.70
CA VAL A 108 16.19 -0.67 2.88
C VAL A 108 14.67 -0.43 2.81
N ARG A 109 14.15 0.43 3.70
CA ARG A 109 12.74 0.88 3.67
C ARG A 109 12.43 1.57 2.33
N PRO A 110 11.22 1.39 1.77
CA PRO A 110 10.08 0.65 2.33
C PRO A 110 10.12 -0.86 2.09
N TRP A 111 11.11 -1.37 1.37
CA TRP A 111 11.24 -2.78 0.95
C TRP A 111 12.03 -3.62 1.95
N ASP A 112 11.72 -3.51 3.24
CA ASP A 112 12.58 -4.01 4.32
C ASP A 112 12.41 -5.50 4.65
N ARG A 113 11.28 -6.10 4.27
CA ARG A 113 11.01 -7.52 4.49
C ARG A 113 11.63 -8.35 3.37
N ALA A 114 12.69 -9.11 3.67
CA ALA A 114 13.47 -9.80 2.65
C ALA A 114 13.53 -11.32 2.86
N LEU A 115 13.18 -12.06 1.81
CA LEU A 115 13.69 -13.42 1.61
C LEU A 115 15.12 -13.29 1.07
N TYR A 116 16.10 -13.77 1.83
CA TYR A 116 17.51 -13.79 1.45
C TYR A 116 17.94 -15.18 1.02
N ILE A 117 18.63 -15.27 -0.12
CA ILE A 117 19.13 -16.51 -0.70
C ILE A 117 20.61 -16.32 -1.05
N LYS A 118 21.49 -17.15 -0.51
CA LYS A 118 22.94 -17.08 -0.74
C LYS A 118 23.47 -18.40 -1.28
N VAL A 119 24.34 -18.34 -2.28
CA VAL A 119 25.13 -19.49 -2.71
C VAL A 119 26.22 -19.75 -1.66
N VAL A 120 26.20 -20.93 -1.04
CA VAL A 120 27.18 -21.31 0.02
C VAL A 120 28.09 -22.48 -0.37
N LYS A 121 27.79 -23.15 -1.48
CA LYS A 121 28.67 -24.15 -2.08
C LYS A 121 28.37 -24.30 -3.56
N GLY A 122 29.39 -24.11 -4.39
CA GLY A 122 29.27 -24.11 -5.84
C GLY A 122 29.12 -22.70 -6.38
N PHE A 123 28.65 -22.59 -7.62
CA PHE A 123 28.40 -21.33 -8.32
C PHE A 123 27.31 -21.57 -9.37
N MET A 124 26.76 -20.50 -9.93
CA MET A 124 25.78 -20.53 -11.01
C MET A 124 26.32 -19.77 -12.22
N LYS A 125 26.04 -20.25 -13.43
CA LYS A 125 26.43 -19.62 -14.69
C LYS A 125 25.26 -18.80 -15.25
N GLU A 126 25.55 -17.97 -16.24
CA GLU A 126 24.51 -17.37 -17.08
C GLU A 126 23.51 -18.44 -17.56
N GLY A 127 22.22 -18.16 -17.39
CA GLY A 127 21.13 -19.08 -17.73
C GLY A 127 20.78 -20.14 -16.68
N ASP A 128 21.61 -20.36 -15.64
CA ASP A 128 21.20 -21.19 -14.50
C ASP A 128 20.07 -20.47 -13.72
N THR A 129 19.20 -21.23 -13.05
CA THR A 129 18.01 -20.67 -12.39
C THR A 129 17.95 -20.96 -10.90
N ILE A 130 17.45 -20.00 -10.13
CA ILE A 130 16.97 -20.19 -8.76
C ILE A 130 15.43 -20.17 -8.81
N THR A 131 14.82 -21.30 -8.46
CA THR A 131 13.37 -21.45 -8.38
C THR A 131 12.92 -21.37 -6.93
N ILE A 132 12.05 -20.40 -6.63
CA ILE A 132 11.44 -20.18 -5.32
C ILE A 132 9.96 -20.54 -5.43
N THR A 133 9.48 -21.48 -4.61
CA THR A 133 8.05 -21.78 -4.50
C THR A 133 7.53 -21.27 -3.18
N PHE A 134 6.83 -20.13 -3.20
CA PHE A 134 6.10 -19.59 -2.05
C PHE A 134 4.79 -20.34 -1.85
N GLY A 135 4.46 -20.69 -0.61
CA GLY A 135 3.22 -21.40 -0.30
C GLY A 135 3.13 -22.79 -0.94
N GLU A 136 4.23 -23.55 -0.95
CA GLU A 136 4.28 -24.92 -1.45
C GLU A 136 3.34 -25.83 -0.62
N THR A 137 2.49 -26.60 -1.30
CA THR A 137 1.34 -27.30 -0.69
C THR A 137 1.49 -28.82 -0.65
N SER A 138 2.48 -29.41 -1.30
CA SER A 138 2.68 -30.87 -1.34
C SER A 138 2.86 -31.48 0.06
N GLY A 139 3.35 -30.69 1.00
CA GLY A 139 3.50 -31.01 2.41
C GLY A 139 2.25 -30.88 3.30
N GLY A 140 1.17 -30.30 2.77
CA GLY A 140 -0.07 -30.01 3.49
C GLY A 140 -0.24 -28.55 3.94
N SER A 141 0.65 -27.63 3.54
CA SER A 141 0.47 -26.19 3.75
C SER A 141 -0.81 -25.69 3.10
N GLN A 142 -1.43 -24.66 3.69
CA GLN A 142 -2.51 -23.91 3.05
C GLN A 142 -2.01 -23.02 1.90
N GLY A 143 -0.70 -22.74 1.83
CA GLY A 143 -0.12 -21.80 0.87
C GLY A 143 0.28 -20.47 1.49
N MET A 144 0.57 -19.49 0.64
CA MET A 144 0.84 -18.09 1.00
C MET A 144 -0.49 -17.34 1.09
N ARG A 145 -0.80 -16.77 2.26
CA ARG A 145 -1.93 -15.85 2.40
C ARG A 145 -1.55 -14.50 1.82
N MET A 146 -2.32 -14.04 0.84
CA MET A 146 -2.24 -12.67 0.34
C MET A 146 -2.53 -11.67 1.46
N GLN A 147 -2.11 -10.42 1.28
CA GLN A 147 -2.46 -9.36 2.24
C GLN A 147 -3.97 -9.09 2.20
N THR A 148 -4.50 -8.52 3.28
CA THR A 148 -5.95 -8.38 3.50
C THR A 148 -6.55 -7.14 2.86
N PHE A 149 -5.74 -6.31 2.22
CA PHE A 149 -6.16 -5.11 1.54
C PHE A 149 -5.72 -5.12 0.08
N CYS A 150 -6.49 -4.43 -0.76
CA CYS A 150 -6.26 -4.38 -2.20
C CYS A 150 -5.01 -3.56 -2.55
N GLU A 151 -4.34 -3.94 -3.64
CA GLU A 151 -3.18 -3.23 -4.18
C GLU A 151 -3.04 -3.54 -5.67
N ASP A 152 -2.86 -2.52 -6.51
CA ASP A 152 -2.75 -2.68 -7.96
C ASP A 152 -1.37 -3.13 -8.44
N SER A 153 -0.37 -3.10 -7.55
CA SER A 153 1.02 -3.31 -7.92
C SER A 153 1.84 -3.96 -6.81
N LEU A 154 1.35 -5.05 -6.22
CA LEU A 154 2.15 -5.81 -5.26
C LEU A 154 3.36 -6.41 -5.99
N GLU A 155 4.54 -5.90 -5.66
CA GLU A 155 5.82 -6.25 -6.26
C GLU A 155 6.53 -7.34 -5.44
N PHE A 156 7.03 -8.35 -6.14
CA PHE A 156 8.03 -9.27 -5.61
C PHE A 156 9.41 -8.71 -5.95
N ARG A 157 9.87 -7.71 -5.19
CA ARG A 157 11.05 -6.93 -5.55
C ARG A 157 12.32 -7.77 -5.48
N VAL A 158 12.85 -8.16 -6.62
CA VAL A 158 14.08 -8.95 -6.76
C VAL A 158 15.29 -8.02 -6.86
N LEU A 159 16.25 -8.22 -5.95
CA LEU A 159 17.58 -7.63 -5.99
C LEU A 159 18.65 -8.70 -6.03
N VAL A 160 19.73 -8.48 -6.76
CA VAL A 160 20.83 -9.44 -6.94
C VAL A 160 22.18 -8.79 -6.63
N ASP A 161 23.08 -9.59 -6.06
CA ASP A 161 24.49 -9.31 -5.86
C ASP A 161 25.29 -10.52 -6.38
N PRO A 162 25.49 -10.61 -7.71
CA PRO A 162 26.03 -11.82 -8.35
C PRO A 162 27.52 -12.06 -8.08
N ILE A 163 28.24 -11.06 -7.55
CA ILE A 163 29.70 -11.08 -7.34
C ILE A 163 30.05 -10.91 -5.83
N ALA A 164 29.08 -11.11 -4.93
CA ALA A 164 29.29 -11.12 -3.48
C ALA A 164 29.92 -9.82 -2.91
N THR A 165 29.50 -8.66 -3.43
CA THR A 165 30.02 -7.33 -3.05
C THR A 165 29.21 -6.64 -1.96
N ALA A 166 28.10 -7.25 -1.53
CA ALA A 166 27.06 -6.67 -0.68
C ALA A 166 26.34 -5.45 -1.29
N ASN A 167 26.53 -5.18 -2.59
CA ASN A 167 25.84 -4.14 -3.32
C ASN A 167 24.71 -4.73 -4.18
N TYR A 168 23.50 -4.72 -3.63
CA TYR A 168 22.33 -5.36 -4.26
C TYR A 168 21.71 -4.41 -5.27
N GLN A 169 21.58 -4.85 -6.51
CA GLN A 169 20.94 -4.10 -7.59
C GLN A 169 19.56 -4.70 -7.90
N ALA A 170 18.54 -3.88 -7.98
CA ALA A 170 17.20 -4.32 -8.39
C ALA A 170 17.21 -4.74 -9.86
N LEU A 171 16.49 -5.83 -10.20
CA LEU A 171 16.24 -6.17 -11.59
C LEU A 171 15.48 -5.04 -12.33
N PRO A 172 15.72 -4.84 -13.63
CA PRO A 172 15.07 -3.77 -14.39
C PRO A 172 13.56 -3.96 -14.54
N VAL A 173 13.10 -5.21 -14.52
CA VAL A 173 11.69 -5.58 -14.56
C VAL A 173 11.40 -6.44 -13.34
N GLN A 174 10.40 -6.01 -12.56
CA GLN A 174 9.99 -6.67 -11.33
C GLN A 174 8.70 -7.46 -11.56
N PRO A 175 8.58 -8.69 -11.01
CA PRO A 175 7.30 -9.40 -11.04
C PRO A 175 6.27 -8.69 -10.16
N VAL A 176 5.08 -8.46 -10.72
CA VAL A 176 3.99 -7.73 -10.07
C VAL A 176 2.67 -8.50 -10.22
N ILE A 177 1.86 -8.48 -9.17
CA ILE A 177 0.47 -8.98 -9.17
C ILE A 177 -0.48 -7.93 -8.61
N ARG A 178 -1.78 -8.14 -8.82
CA ARG A 178 -2.85 -7.35 -8.19
C ARG A 178 -3.50 -8.12 -7.06
N ILE A 179 -3.86 -7.40 -6.01
CA ILE A 179 -4.78 -7.86 -4.98
C ILE A 179 -6.10 -7.12 -5.16
N VAL A 180 -7.17 -7.89 -5.37
CA VAL A 180 -8.52 -7.40 -5.65
C VAL A 180 -9.48 -7.81 -4.53
N PRO A 181 -10.60 -7.08 -4.33
CA PRO A 181 -11.55 -7.46 -3.28
C PRO A 181 -12.24 -8.78 -3.61
N GLY A 182 -12.63 -9.49 -2.57
CA GLY A 182 -13.50 -10.67 -2.70
C GLY A 182 -14.97 -10.31 -2.94
N LYS A 183 -15.83 -11.32 -2.97
CA LYS A 183 -17.29 -11.12 -2.98
C LYS A 183 -17.75 -10.40 -1.70
N PRO A 184 -18.76 -9.53 -1.79
CA PRO A 184 -19.26 -8.84 -0.60
C PRO A 184 -19.91 -9.85 0.36
N VAL A 185 -19.57 -9.74 1.64
CA VAL A 185 -20.18 -10.51 2.73
C VAL A 185 -20.85 -9.62 3.77
N THR A 186 -20.52 -8.33 3.76
CA THR A 186 -21.17 -7.29 4.57
C THR A 186 -21.49 -6.08 3.70
N PHE A 187 -22.41 -5.23 4.18
CA PHE A 187 -22.82 -4.02 3.49
C PHE A 187 -22.80 -2.86 4.47
N ALA A 188 -22.31 -1.71 4.00
CA ALA A 188 -22.24 -0.48 4.78
C ALA A 188 -23.04 0.61 4.07
N ALA A 189 -23.78 1.40 4.87
CA ALA A 189 -24.42 2.62 4.42
C ALA A 189 -24.00 3.79 5.32
N VAL A 190 -23.70 4.92 4.71
CA VAL A 190 -23.19 6.11 5.38
C VAL A 190 -24.04 7.32 4.99
N VAL A 191 -24.45 8.05 6.01
CA VAL A 191 -25.06 9.38 5.93
C VAL A 191 -24.31 10.30 6.90
N PRO A 192 -24.39 11.63 6.77
CA PRO A 192 -23.81 12.52 7.76
C PRO A 192 -24.40 12.30 9.16
N THR A 193 -23.61 12.53 10.20
CA THR A 193 -24.08 12.33 11.59
C THR A 193 -25.12 13.38 12.01
N ALA A 194 -25.05 14.61 11.48
CA ALA A 194 -26.04 15.64 11.76
C ALA A 194 -26.26 16.62 10.61
N ARG A 195 -27.50 17.11 10.50
CA ARG A 195 -27.93 18.14 9.53
C ARG A 195 -29.00 19.07 10.13
N CYS A 196 -29.08 20.28 9.62
CA CYS A 196 -30.22 21.16 9.90
C CYS A 196 -31.47 20.70 9.12
N PRO A 197 -32.69 21.01 9.60
CA PRO A 197 -33.91 20.78 8.83
C PRO A 197 -33.83 21.34 7.40
N GLY A 198 -34.16 20.51 6.41
CA GLY A 198 -34.12 20.85 4.99
C GLY A 198 -32.73 20.91 4.36
N GLU A 199 -31.65 20.77 5.14
CA GLU A 199 -30.29 20.67 4.61
C GLU A 199 -30.10 19.35 3.88
N THR A 200 -29.43 19.39 2.72
CA THR A 200 -29.24 18.21 1.89
C THR A 200 -28.10 17.31 2.40
N PHE A 201 -28.22 16.02 2.13
CA PHE A 201 -27.18 15.03 2.36
C PHE A 201 -27.28 13.88 1.35
N ASP A 202 -26.20 13.12 1.25
CA ASP A 202 -26.15 11.94 0.39
C ASP A 202 -26.15 10.67 1.26
N LEU A 203 -26.77 9.61 0.73
CA LEU A 203 -26.72 8.25 1.27
C LEU A 203 -25.74 7.44 0.42
N LYS A 204 -24.61 7.07 1.00
CA LYS A 204 -23.52 6.35 0.33
C LYS A 204 -23.51 4.90 0.77
N ILE A 205 -23.51 3.96 -0.17
CA ILE A 205 -23.70 2.54 0.12
C ILE A 205 -22.64 1.72 -0.60
N LYS A 206 -22.09 0.70 0.05
CA LYS A 206 -21.09 -0.21 -0.53
C LYS A 206 -21.23 -1.63 0.04
N GLY A 207 -20.82 -2.61 -0.74
CA GLY A 207 -20.56 -3.97 -0.25
C GLY A 207 -19.09 -4.11 0.13
N GLU A 208 -18.80 -4.87 1.17
CA GLU A 208 -17.46 -5.11 1.67
C GLU A 208 -17.16 -6.61 1.71
N ASP A 209 -15.97 -6.99 1.27
CA ASP A 209 -15.49 -8.36 1.39
C ASP A 209 -15.19 -8.75 2.85
N THR A 210 -14.69 -9.97 3.08
CA THR A 210 -14.44 -10.48 4.43
C THR A 210 -13.40 -9.66 5.22
N TRP A 211 -12.63 -8.82 4.54
CA TRP A 211 -11.60 -7.97 5.13
C TRP A 211 -11.98 -6.48 5.17
N GLY A 212 -13.19 -6.13 4.77
CA GLY A 212 -13.64 -4.74 4.72
C GLY A 212 -13.26 -3.99 3.44
N ASN A 213 -12.74 -4.68 2.41
CA ASN A 213 -12.46 -4.01 1.15
C ASN A 213 -13.78 -3.73 0.41
N PRO A 214 -14.01 -2.50 -0.06
CA PRO A 214 -15.10 -2.20 -0.99
C PRO A 214 -15.04 -3.14 -2.20
N SER A 215 -16.15 -3.84 -2.46
CA SER A 215 -16.24 -4.87 -3.50
C SER A 215 -17.03 -4.38 -4.70
N ASP A 216 -16.47 -4.54 -5.88
CA ASP A 216 -17.13 -4.34 -7.17
C ASP A 216 -17.93 -5.58 -7.63
N GLN A 217 -17.99 -6.63 -6.81
CA GLN A 217 -18.69 -7.88 -7.14
C GLN A 217 -20.11 -7.94 -6.55
N CYS A 218 -20.69 -6.79 -6.22
CA CYS A 218 -22.08 -6.70 -5.78
C CYS A 218 -23.05 -6.99 -6.95
N ASP A 219 -24.12 -7.73 -6.69
CA ASP A 219 -25.24 -7.89 -7.62
C ASP A 219 -26.53 -8.07 -6.82
N VAL A 220 -26.97 -6.98 -6.18
CA VAL A 220 -28.08 -7.04 -5.23
C VAL A 220 -28.89 -5.76 -5.23
N THR A 221 -30.19 -5.91 -5.04
CA THR A 221 -31.12 -4.78 -4.85
C THR A 221 -31.82 -4.93 -3.52
N TYR A 222 -31.80 -3.86 -2.74
CA TYR A 222 -32.47 -3.76 -1.44
C TYR A 222 -33.62 -2.79 -1.51
N LYS A 223 -34.70 -3.08 -0.76
CA LYS A 223 -35.71 -2.06 -0.46
C LYS A 223 -35.15 -1.13 0.59
N VAL A 224 -35.39 0.17 0.44
CA VAL A 224 -34.94 1.17 1.43
C VAL A 224 -36.12 1.62 2.26
N LYS A 225 -35.89 1.75 3.56
CA LYS A 225 -36.89 2.19 4.54
C LYS A 225 -36.27 3.23 5.45
N SER A 226 -37.13 4.05 6.05
CA SER A 226 -36.72 5.05 7.00
C SER A 226 -37.72 5.17 8.15
N SER A 227 -37.23 5.57 9.32
CA SER A 227 -38.09 5.72 10.51
C SER A 227 -39.01 6.93 10.42
N ARG A 228 -38.73 7.84 9.49
CA ARG A 228 -39.44 9.10 9.23
C ARG A 228 -39.37 9.47 7.75
N PRO A 229 -40.23 10.36 7.23
CA PRO A 229 -40.14 10.81 5.85
C PRO A 229 -38.77 11.43 5.53
N VAL A 230 -38.14 10.94 4.46
CA VAL A 230 -36.89 11.47 3.90
C VAL A 230 -37.19 11.87 2.46
N ASN A 231 -37.02 13.14 2.14
CA ASN A 231 -37.28 13.67 0.81
C ASN A 231 -36.25 13.10 -0.18
N GLY A 232 -36.72 12.61 -1.34
CA GLY A 232 -35.87 12.03 -2.38
C GLY A 232 -35.41 10.59 -2.14
N LEU A 233 -35.79 9.97 -1.01
CA LEU A 233 -35.39 8.58 -0.72
C LEU A 233 -36.11 7.61 -1.67
N PRO A 234 -35.38 6.80 -2.46
CA PRO A 234 -36.01 5.84 -3.37
C PRO A 234 -36.58 4.65 -2.59
N ASP A 235 -37.55 3.95 -3.18
CA ASP A 235 -38.10 2.71 -2.60
C ASP A 235 -37.09 1.56 -2.58
N SER A 236 -36.06 1.61 -3.43
CA SER A 236 -35.02 0.58 -3.58
C SER A 236 -33.71 1.15 -4.09
N VAL A 237 -32.59 0.48 -3.75
CA VAL A 237 -31.25 0.78 -4.27
C VAL A 237 -30.60 -0.51 -4.77
N THR A 238 -29.92 -0.41 -5.91
CA THR A 238 -29.13 -1.49 -6.51
C THR A 238 -27.64 -1.23 -6.33
N LEU A 239 -26.90 -2.23 -5.86
CA LEU A 239 -25.45 -2.28 -5.94
C LEU A 239 -25.10 -3.19 -7.13
N ALA A 240 -24.65 -2.57 -8.21
CA ALA A 240 -24.46 -3.23 -9.50
C ALA A 240 -23.05 -3.81 -9.65
N PRO A 241 -22.88 -4.89 -10.45
CA PRO A 241 -21.57 -5.44 -10.76
C PRO A 241 -20.65 -4.40 -11.42
N GLY A 242 -19.39 -4.37 -11.01
CA GLY A 242 -18.36 -3.43 -11.47
C GLY A 242 -18.36 -2.09 -10.75
N ALA A 243 -19.34 -1.79 -9.88
CA ALA A 243 -19.37 -0.57 -9.09
C ALA A 243 -18.95 -0.84 -7.64
N PHE A 244 -18.00 -0.04 -7.12
CA PHE A 244 -17.54 -0.13 -5.74
C PHE A 244 -18.50 0.50 -4.71
N ALA A 245 -19.39 1.38 -5.17
CA ALA A 245 -20.31 2.14 -4.34
C ALA A 245 -21.54 2.60 -5.16
N THR A 246 -22.66 2.81 -4.46
CA THR A 246 -23.85 3.48 -4.98
C THR A 246 -24.16 4.70 -4.10
N ILE A 247 -24.44 5.85 -4.71
CA ILE A 247 -24.76 7.10 -4.01
C ILE A 247 -26.17 7.54 -4.40
N VAL A 248 -27.00 7.83 -3.39
CA VAL A 248 -28.28 8.51 -3.55
C VAL A 248 -28.10 9.94 -3.07
N GLU A 249 -28.10 10.88 -4.01
CA GLU A 249 -27.76 12.28 -3.76
C GLU A 249 -28.97 13.13 -3.37
N GLY A 250 -28.72 14.22 -2.65
CA GLY A 250 -29.69 15.31 -2.49
C GLY A 250 -30.91 14.98 -1.61
N LEU A 251 -30.75 14.04 -0.68
CA LEU A 251 -31.77 13.70 0.32
C LEU A 251 -31.91 14.83 1.34
N SER A 252 -33.10 14.99 1.94
CA SER A 252 -33.29 15.95 3.04
C SER A 252 -34.40 15.50 4.01
N VAL A 253 -34.41 16.09 5.21
CA VAL A 253 -35.43 15.83 6.23
C VAL A 253 -35.87 17.16 6.84
N ASP A 254 -37.17 17.43 6.83
CA ASP A 254 -37.73 18.74 7.20
C ASP A 254 -37.96 18.90 8.72
N ALA A 255 -38.04 17.79 9.46
CA ALA A 255 -38.42 17.81 10.86
C ALA A 255 -37.27 17.38 11.79
N PRO A 256 -36.98 18.11 12.88
CA PRO A 256 -36.00 17.70 13.86
C PRO A 256 -36.28 16.32 14.47
N GLY A 257 -35.23 15.59 14.79
CA GLY A 257 -35.20 14.29 15.47
C GLY A 257 -34.23 13.31 14.84
N LEU A 258 -34.09 12.13 15.46
CA LEU A 258 -33.28 11.04 14.93
C LEU A 258 -33.96 10.39 13.71
N VAL A 259 -33.14 10.00 12.74
CA VAL A 259 -33.54 9.33 11.51
C VAL A 259 -32.68 8.08 11.36
N ASP A 260 -33.36 6.95 11.19
CA ASP A 260 -32.75 5.67 10.83
C ASP A 260 -33.15 5.35 9.39
N ILE A 261 -32.19 4.90 8.59
CA ILE A 261 -32.41 4.40 7.23
C ILE A 261 -31.88 2.96 7.20
N TRP A 262 -32.72 2.01 6.83
CA TRP A 262 -32.35 0.59 6.77
C TRP A 262 -32.75 -0.05 5.44
N PHE A 263 -32.14 -1.20 5.17
CA PHE A 263 -32.22 -1.91 3.91
C PHE A 263 -32.78 -3.31 4.14
N GLU A 264 -33.84 -3.64 3.42
CA GLU A 264 -34.53 -4.92 3.50
C GLU A 264 -34.27 -5.76 2.24
N ASP A 265 -34.12 -7.06 2.43
CA ASP A 265 -34.07 -8.03 1.34
C ASP A 265 -35.45 -8.24 0.68
N ALA A 266 -35.50 -9.14 -0.31
CA ALA A 266 -36.75 -9.48 -1.00
C ALA A 266 -37.83 -10.05 -0.06
N SER A 267 -37.44 -10.66 1.06
CA SER A 267 -38.36 -11.20 2.08
C SER A 267 -38.93 -10.12 3.02
N GLY A 268 -38.37 -8.91 3.00
CA GLY A 268 -38.71 -7.84 3.95
C GLY A 268 -37.92 -7.91 5.25
N THR A 269 -36.84 -8.71 5.30
CA THR A 269 -35.96 -8.79 6.46
C THR A 269 -34.91 -7.70 6.38
N GLU A 270 -34.72 -6.93 7.45
CA GLU A 270 -33.62 -5.97 7.55
C GLU A 270 -32.27 -6.68 7.51
N VAL A 271 -31.40 -6.27 6.59
CA VAL A 271 -30.06 -6.84 6.39
C VAL A 271 -28.97 -5.95 6.97
N PHE A 272 -29.10 -4.64 6.77
CA PHE A 272 -28.17 -3.62 7.30
C PHE A 272 -28.85 -2.26 7.36
N ARG A 273 -28.20 -1.29 8.01
CA ARG A 273 -28.67 0.08 8.16
C ARG A 273 -27.54 1.08 8.10
N ALA A 274 -27.87 2.33 7.79
CA ALA A 274 -26.92 3.43 7.84
C ALA A 274 -26.56 3.80 9.28
N ASN A 275 -25.47 4.53 9.47
CA ASN A 275 -25.23 5.22 10.74
C ASN A 275 -26.39 6.19 11.06
N PRO A 276 -26.65 6.50 12.34
CA PRO A 276 -27.74 7.38 12.71
C PRO A 276 -27.52 8.80 12.19
N LEU A 277 -28.60 9.42 11.72
CA LEU A 277 -28.66 10.83 11.31
C LEU A 277 -29.47 11.63 12.33
N CYS A 278 -28.88 12.68 12.89
CA CYS A 278 -29.55 13.61 13.79
C CYS A 278 -29.96 14.89 13.04
N ILE A 279 -31.26 15.12 12.89
CA ILE A 279 -31.79 16.39 12.39
C ILE A 279 -32.02 17.31 13.58
N GLN A 280 -31.27 18.39 13.68
CA GLN A 280 -31.39 19.32 14.80
C GLN A 280 -31.35 20.77 14.35
N LYS A 281 -32.05 21.63 15.09
CA LYS A 281 -31.98 23.08 14.88
C LYS A 281 -30.65 23.61 15.42
N ASP A 282 -30.18 24.70 14.83
CA ASP A 282 -29.10 25.51 15.39
C ASP A 282 -27.75 24.76 15.57
N LEU A 283 -27.32 24.03 14.53
CA LEU A 283 -25.98 23.44 14.46
C LEU A 283 -24.90 24.51 14.26
N GLU A 284 -24.22 24.92 15.34
CA GLU A 284 -23.06 25.81 15.26
C GLU A 284 -21.85 25.13 14.60
N LEU A 285 -21.57 23.88 14.99
CA LEU A 285 -20.52 23.03 14.42
C LEU A 285 -21.11 21.72 13.91
N LYS A 286 -20.59 21.22 12.79
CA LYS A 286 -21.03 19.95 12.20
C LYS A 286 -20.03 18.84 12.51
N PRO A 287 -20.51 17.62 12.83
CA PRO A 287 -19.66 16.45 12.93
C PRO A 287 -19.20 16.01 11.54
N TYR A 288 -17.94 15.60 11.45
CA TYR A 288 -17.30 15.07 10.24
C TYR A 288 -16.46 13.85 10.60
N TRP A 289 -16.43 12.86 9.71
CA TRP A 289 -15.60 11.66 9.80
C TRP A 289 -14.32 11.89 9.02
N VAL A 290 -13.16 11.74 9.67
CA VAL A 290 -11.88 12.10 9.04
C VAL A 290 -10.83 11.03 9.32
N ASP A 291 -9.94 10.83 8.34
CA ASP A 291 -8.72 10.05 8.52
C ASP A 291 -7.51 10.92 8.18
N LEU A 292 -6.86 11.47 9.20
CA LEU A 292 -5.82 12.47 9.03
C LEU A 292 -4.40 11.88 9.08
N HIS A 293 -4.23 10.55 9.02
CA HIS A 293 -2.91 9.89 9.08
C HIS A 293 -2.81 8.70 8.13
N GLY A 294 -2.91 8.97 6.82
CA GLY A 294 -2.66 7.98 5.78
C GLY A 294 -1.25 8.06 5.19
N GLN A 295 -0.76 6.98 4.59
CA GLN A 295 0.48 6.96 3.82
C GLN A 295 0.28 6.17 2.52
N SER A 296 1.07 6.51 1.51
CA SER A 296 1.03 5.90 0.17
C SER A 296 2.38 5.28 -0.19
N GLU A 297 2.46 4.72 -1.39
CA GLU A 297 3.60 3.96 -1.88
C GLU A 297 4.86 4.78 -2.12
N GLU A 298 4.69 6.09 -2.34
CA GLU A 298 5.77 7.07 -2.44
C GLU A 298 6.52 7.23 -1.11
N THR A 299 5.95 6.76 0.01
CA THR A 299 6.62 6.68 1.32
C THR A 299 6.71 5.25 1.85
N ILE A 300 6.01 4.89 2.94
CA ILE A 300 6.08 3.57 3.58
C ILE A 300 4.90 2.65 3.24
N GLY A 301 3.82 3.24 2.70
CA GLY A 301 2.55 2.56 2.41
C GLY A 301 2.54 1.82 1.08
N THR A 302 1.35 1.59 0.55
CA THR A 302 1.05 0.89 -0.72
C THR A 302 0.04 1.70 -1.52
N GLY A 303 0.03 1.52 -2.85
CA GLY A 303 -0.78 2.32 -3.77
C GLY A 303 -0.40 3.81 -3.82
N SER A 304 -0.65 4.47 -4.95
CA SER A 304 -0.31 5.89 -5.13
C SER A 304 -1.05 6.82 -4.17
N ALA A 305 -0.48 8.01 -3.91
CA ALA A 305 -1.15 9.04 -3.12
C ALA A 305 -2.50 9.47 -3.70
N ARG A 306 -2.65 9.42 -5.03
CA ARG A 306 -3.93 9.61 -5.72
C ARG A 306 -4.95 8.54 -5.34
N ALA A 307 -4.57 7.27 -5.46
CA ALA A 307 -5.46 6.15 -5.13
C ALA A 307 -5.90 6.21 -3.65
N PHE A 308 -5.02 6.69 -2.75
CA PHE A 308 -5.37 6.97 -1.36
C PHE A 308 -6.52 8.00 -1.23
N PHE A 309 -6.41 9.17 -1.89
CA PHE A 309 -7.47 10.19 -1.83
C PHE A 309 -8.76 9.75 -2.52
N GLU A 310 -8.67 9.06 -3.66
CA GLU A 310 -9.83 8.47 -4.34
C GLU A 310 -10.52 7.44 -3.44
N PHE A 311 -9.76 6.55 -2.81
CA PHE A 311 -10.32 5.58 -1.87
C PHE A 311 -11.02 6.26 -0.70
N ALA A 312 -10.37 7.24 -0.06
CA ALA A 312 -10.92 7.96 1.07
C ALA A 312 -12.26 8.63 0.73
N ARG A 313 -12.31 9.39 -0.38
CA ARG A 313 -13.51 10.10 -0.84
C ARG A 313 -14.60 9.16 -1.31
N ASP A 314 -14.25 8.22 -2.19
CA ASP A 314 -15.22 7.50 -3.03
C ASP A 314 -15.58 6.12 -2.47
N ARG A 315 -14.82 5.59 -1.51
CA ARG A 315 -15.03 4.21 -1.00
C ARG A 315 -15.00 4.09 0.53
N ALA A 316 -14.22 4.91 1.23
CA ALA A 316 -14.27 4.99 2.68
C ALA A 316 -15.39 5.95 3.16
N PHE A 317 -15.75 6.91 2.30
CA PHE A 317 -16.77 7.93 2.54
C PHE A 317 -16.44 8.87 3.71
N VAL A 318 -15.15 9.10 3.98
CA VAL A 318 -14.73 10.11 4.96
C VAL A 318 -14.87 11.51 4.36
N ASP A 319 -15.11 12.50 5.23
CA ASP A 319 -15.27 13.91 4.88
C ASP A 319 -13.93 14.64 4.72
N ALA A 320 -12.84 14.07 5.27
CA ALA A 320 -11.49 14.58 5.06
C ALA A 320 -10.45 13.46 5.14
N ALA A 321 -9.36 13.62 4.39
CA ALA A 321 -8.21 12.74 4.47
C ALA A 321 -6.88 13.51 4.46
N GLY A 322 -5.94 13.11 5.33
CA GLY A 322 -4.60 13.68 5.40
C GLY A 322 -3.54 12.65 5.04
N HIS A 323 -2.74 12.95 4.01
CA HIS A 323 -1.51 12.21 3.77
C HIS A 323 -0.43 12.68 4.76
N GLN A 324 0.24 11.72 5.40
CA GLN A 324 1.21 11.91 6.47
C GLN A 324 2.42 11.00 6.21
N GLY A 325 2.98 11.09 5.01
CA GLY A 325 4.23 10.40 4.67
C GLY A 325 5.38 10.82 5.59
N ASN A 326 6.27 9.88 5.94
CA ASN A 326 7.45 10.21 6.75
C ASN A 326 8.35 11.22 6.01
N ASP A 327 8.66 12.33 6.65
CA ASP A 327 9.39 13.46 6.06
C ASP A 327 10.74 13.10 5.42
N PHE A 328 11.49 12.19 6.03
CA PHE A 328 12.77 11.68 5.53
C PHE A 328 12.63 10.74 4.32
N GLN A 329 11.40 10.47 3.84
CA GLN A 329 11.10 9.75 2.61
C GLN A 329 10.48 10.65 1.52
N ILE A 330 10.02 11.86 1.89
CA ILE A 330 9.35 12.78 0.96
C ILE A 330 10.40 13.59 0.18
N THR A 331 10.59 13.23 -1.08
CA THR A 331 11.40 14.02 -2.03
C THR A 331 10.74 15.37 -2.36
N LYS A 332 11.50 16.33 -2.88
CA LYS A 332 10.92 17.61 -3.35
C LYS A 332 9.87 17.42 -4.44
N GLY A 333 10.15 16.53 -5.39
CA GLY A 333 9.22 16.21 -6.47
C GLY A 333 7.91 15.65 -5.92
N PHE A 334 8.00 14.73 -4.96
CA PHE A 334 6.80 14.17 -4.33
C PHE A 334 6.07 15.20 -3.46
N TRP A 335 6.77 16.06 -2.71
CA TRP A 335 6.13 17.14 -1.94
C TRP A 335 5.30 18.07 -2.82
N SER A 336 5.87 18.53 -3.94
CA SER A 336 5.13 19.34 -4.91
C SER A 336 3.98 18.58 -5.56
N HIS A 337 4.15 17.28 -5.83
CA HIS A 337 3.06 16.45 -6.34
C HIS A 337 1.91 16.32 -5.32
N LEU A 338 2.24 16.12 -4.05
CA LEU A 338 1.27 16.00 -2.97
C LEU A 338 0.49 17.30 -2.76
N ASP A 339 1.16 18.47 -2.84
CA ASP A 339 0.49 19.77 -2.78
C ASP A 339 -0.55 19.93 -3.89
N ASN A 340 -0.20 19.56 -5.13
CA ASN A 340 -1.14 19.56 -6.25
C ASN A 340 -2.31 18.57 -6.05
N LEU A 341 -2.05 17.39 -5.49
CA LEU A 341 -3.11 16.41 -5.19
C LEU A 341 -4.06 16.93 -4.12
N CYS A 342 -3.54 17.54 -3.06
CA CYS A 342 -4.38 18.18 -2.04
C CYS A 342 -5.25 19.28 -2.65
N GLU A 343 -4.70 20.16 -3.49
CA GLU A 343 -5.50 21.18 -4.18
C GLU A 343 -6.55 20.58 -5.12
N GLU A 344 -6.23 19.49 -5.81
CA GLU A 344 -7.15 18.81 -6.73
C GLU A 344 -8.32 18.14 -6.02
N PHE A 345 -8.07 17.48 -4.88
CA PHE A 345 -9.09 16.73 -4.15
C PHE A 345 -9.83 17.56 -3.09
N ASP A 346 -9.31 18.72 -2.70
CA ASP A 346 -10.02 19.63 -1.81
C ASP A 346 -11.26 20.23 -2.50
N GLU A 347 -12.43 19.72 -2.13
CA GLU A 347 -13.71 20.22 -2.58
C GLU A 347 -14.48 20.78 -1.37
N PRO A 348 -14.46 22.12 -1.16
CA PRO A 348 -15.09 22.74 0.00
C PRO A 348 -16.55 22.32 0.20
N GLY A 349 -16.83 21.83 1.40
CA GLY A 349 -18.16 21.33 1.79
C GLY A 349 -18.45 19.87 1.39
N LYS A 350 -17.53 19.21 0.68
CA LYS A 350 -17.66 17.77 0.31
C LYS A 350 -16.49 16.91 0.77
N PHE A 351 -15.24 17.34 0.56
CA PHE A 351 -14.06 16.57 0.91
C PHE A 351 -12.86 17.50 1.15
N LEU A 352 -12.26 17.47 2.35
CA LEU A 352 -11.10 18.30 2.70
C LEU A 352 -9.82 17.47 2.63
N THR A 353 -8.75 18.03 2.04
CA THR A 353 -7.45 17.35 2.01
C THR A 353 -6.33 18.27 2.48
N PRO A 354 -6.12 18.40 3.81
CA PRO A 354 -5.08 19.27 4.30
C PRO A 354 -3.69 18.74 3.91
N LEU A 355 -2.87 19.61 3.30
CA LEU A 355 -1.47 19.31 3.04
C LEU A 355 -0.75 19.04 4.36
N GLY A 356 -0.01 17.95 4.43
CA GLY A 356 0.69 17.56 5.64
C GLY A 356 1.74 16.49 5.40
N TYR A 357 2.50 16.21 6.46
CA TYR A 357 3.51 15.16 6.50
C TYR A 357 3.76 14.73 7.94
N GLU A 358 4.20 13.49 8.13
CA GLU A 358 4.65 13.01 9.43
C GLU A 358 6.11 13.42 9.61
N TRP A 359 6.36 14.40 10.50
CA TRP A 359 7.72 14.67 10.96
C TRP A 359 8.16 13.50 11.83
N SER A 360 9.18 12.77 11.38
CA SER A 360 9.52 11.46 11.96
C SER A 360 10.92 11.42 12.56
N GLY A 361 11.12 12.22 13.60
CA GLY A 361 12.35 12.17 14.38
C GLY A 361 12.40 10.96 15.31
N ASN A 362 13.61 10.46 15.56
CA ASN A 362 13.83 9.44 16.60
C ASN A 362 13.20 9.88 17.94
N THR A 363 12.77 8.91 18.76
CA THR A 363 12.08 9.19 20.04
C THR A 363 12.85 10.16 20.94
N ALA A 364 14.19 10.07 20.98
CA ALA A 364 15.04 10.98 21.76
C ALA A 364 15.07 12.43 21.25
N LEU A 365 14.63 12.67 20.00
CA LEU A 365 14.56 13.97 19.35
C LEU A 365 13.14 14.56 19.31
N GLY A 366 12.13 13.82 19.81
CA GLY A 366 10.75 14.31 19.89
C GLY A 366 9.66 13.31 19.50
N GLY A 367 10.03 12.21 18.81
CA GLY A 367 9.09 11.22 18.26
C GLY A 367 8.26 11.75 17.09
N ASP A 368 7.41 10.90 16.53
CA ASP A 368 6.58 11.25 15.36
C ASP A 368 5.55 12.36 15.66
N ARG A 369 5.38 13.29 14.71
CA ARG A 369 4.42 14.42 14.78
C ARG A 369 3.72 14.61 13.43
N ASN A 370 2.40 14.63 13.43
CA ASN A 370 1.65 15.02 12.24
C ASN A 370 1.67 16.54 12.08
N MET A 371 2.20 16.98 10.95
CA MET A 371 2.27 18.39 10.58
C MET A 371 1.20 18.66 9.53
N PHE A 372 0.44 19.74 9.73
CA PHE A 372 -0.59 20.17 8.78
C PHE A 372 -0.39 21.63 8.43
N TYR A 373 -0.58 21.94 7.16
CA TYR A 373 -0.54 23.30 6.67
C TYR A 373 -1.94 23.79 6.28
N PRO A 374 -2.29 25.03 6.65
CA PRO A 374 -3.59 25.61 6.30
C PRO A 374 -3.66 26.13 4.86
N SER A 375 -2.53 26.14 4.15
CA SER A 375 -2.39 26.69 2.81
C SER A 375 -1.31 25.95 2.04
N LYS A 376 -1.36 26.00 0.70
CA LYS A 376 -0.35 25.45 -0.19
C LYS A 376 1.00 26.18 -0.15
N ASP A 377 1.95 25.70 -0.97
CA ASP A 377 3.27 26.30 -1.20
C ASP A 377 4.10 26.43 0.08
N ARG A 378 3.95 25.46 0.99
CA ARG A 378 4.67 25.45 2.27
C ARG A 378 5.92 24.62 2.18
N VAL A 379 6.92 25.05 2.93
CA VAL A 379 8.21 24.35 3.03
C VAL A 379 8.03 23.14 3.94
N ILE A 380 8.34 21.95 3.45
CA ILE A 380 8.51 20.78 4.32
C ILE A 380 9.76 20.98 5.19
N ARG A 381 9.63 20.80 6.50
CA ARG A 381 10.74 20.89 7.45
C ARG A 381 11.03 19.51 7.99
N ARG A 382 12.14 18.91 7.57
CA ARG A 382 12.45 17.50 7.85
C ARG A 382 13.17 17.32 9.17
N SER A 383 13.03 16.12 9.72
CA SER A 383 13.78 15.55 10.82
C SER A 383 15.16 15.06 10.38
N SER A 384 15.28 14.60 9.12
CA SER A 384 16.53 14.17 8.47
C SER A 384 16.34 13.91 6.97
N HIS A 385 17.46 13.75 6.24
CA HIS A 385 17.51 13.23 4.86
C HIS A 385 17.93 11.75 4.80
N ALA A 386 17.58 10.95 5.80
CA ALA A 386 18.09 9.57 5.93
C ALA A 386 17.82 8.68 4.70
N LEU A 387 16.75 8.94 3.95
CA LEU A 387 16.39 8.23 2.71
C LEU A 387 16.18 9.18 1.52
N ILE A 388 16.81 10.36 1.55
CA ILE A 388 16.74 11.36 0.48
C ILE A 388 18.16 11.77 0.08
N GLU A 389 18.52 11.57 -1.18
CA GLU A 389 19.84 11.95 -1.69
C GLU A 389 19.99 13.47 -1.87
N ASP A 390 18.92 14.15 -2.29
CA ASP A 390 18.91 15.61 -2.47
C ASP A 390 19.02 16.32 -1.11
N LYS A 391 20.12 17.04 -0.91
CA LYS A 391 20.42 17.80 0.31
C LYS A 391 20.28 19.31 0.14
N SER A 392 19.68 19.76 -0.95
CA SER A 392 19.64 21.20 -1.30
C SER A 392 18.71 22.03 -0.41
N ASP A 393 17.90 21.43 0.47
CA ASP A 393 17.04 22.12 1.44
C ASP A 393 17.40 21.85 2.92
N LEU A 394 18.59 21.30 3.20
CA LEU A 394 19.10 21.04 4.56
C LEU A 394 18.96 22.23 5.53
N SER A 395 19.08 23.46 5.03
CA SER A 395 18.96 24.67 5.86
C SER A 395 17.56 24.89 6.44
N THR A 396 16.55 24.16 5.96
CA THR A 396 15.16 24.27 6.42
C THR A 396 14.77 23.23 7.46
N ASP A 397 15.64 22.24 7.69
CA ASP A 397 15.39 21.11 8.58
C ASP A 397 15.20 21.54 10.04
N CYS A 398 14.41 20.76 10.74
CA CYS A 398 14.17 20.87 12.17
C CYS A 398 14.43 19.49 12.77
N ASN A 399 15.67 19.26 13.22
CA ASN A 399 16.12 17.94 13.69
C ASN A 399 15.66 17.58 15.12
N THR A 400 14.91 18.47 15.76
CA THR A 400 14.33 18.30 17.11
C THR A 400 12.96 18.96 17.16
N ALA A 401 11.97 18.30 17.78
CA ALA A 401 10.60 18.81 17.91
C ALA A 401 10.42 19.86 19.01
#